data_AF-A0A915K9Y2-F1
#
_entry.id   AF-A0A915K9Y2-F1
#
_cell.length_a   1.000
_cell.length_b   1.000
_cell.length_c   1.000
_cell.angle_alpha   90.00
_cell.angle_beta   90.00
_cell.angle_gamma   90.00
#
_symmetry.space_group_name_H-M   'P 1'
#
loop_
_entity.id
_entity.type
_entity.pdbx_description
1 polymer ?
#
loop_
_entity_poly.entity_id
_entity_poly.type
_entity_poly.pdbx_seq_one_letter_code
_entity_poly.pdbx_strand_id
1 'polypeptide(L)'
;MSTPADIQIKKLYKESVECVKYLDRLMTQESIDLSLIFSSKTVTIRNRLCEYCEKILFLKPLLYGKRADEIIWRKCFYEPIHKIRKRLHVDLSENDRCQYYLLLSSASGHYTSLLIRIQQELQFELPFSPDFSMRRQLPWNNAIQEDKSNDSESLKDFALNLSHRVLIYLGDLARYQQELCQPGDIRLAQYYYQWALRLKPFHGQPHNQLGTLFGDKNFGLDAAFCYLRW
;
A
#
# COMPACT_ATOMS: atom_id res chain seq x y z
N MET A 1 -21.15 13.16 -25.92
CA MET A 1 -21.37 14.00 -24.72
C MET A 1 -20.60 13.37 -23.56
N SER A 2 -19.87 14.14 -22.74
CA SER A 2 -19.16 13.58 -21.57
C SER A 2 -20.17 13.09 -20.52
N THR A 3 -19.97 11.91 -19.94
CA THR A 3 -20.85 11.40 -18.88
C THR A 3 -20.67 12.22 -17.58
N PRO A 4 -21.66 12.25 -16.67
CA PRO A 4 -21.50 12.90 -15.36
C PRO A 4 -20.27 12.41 -14.59
N ALA A 5 -19.96 11.11 -14.69
CA ALA A 5 -18.75 10.51 -14.13
C ALA A 5 -17.45 11.08 -14.75
N ASP A 6 -17.43 11.36 -16.05
CA ASP A 6 -16.26 11.97 -16.71
C ASP A 6 -15.99 13.39 -16.23
N ILE A 7 -17.05 14.17 -15.97
CA ILE A 7 -16.93 15.53 -15.44
C ILE A 7 -16.40 15.49 -14.01
N GLN A 8 -16.90 14.56 -13.19
CA GLN A 8 -16.44 14.35 -11.83
C GLN A 8 -14.96 13.93 -11.78
N ILE A 9 -14.54 12.99 -12.63
CA ILE A 9 -13.13 12.55 -12.71
C ILE A 9 -12.22 13.70 -13.12
N LYS A 10 -12.60 14.51 -14.11
CA LYS A 10 -11.80 15.69 -14.52
C LYS A 10 -11.60 16.66 -13.35
N LYS A 11 -12.63 16.91 -12.55
CA LYS A 11 -12.54 17.74 -11.35
C LYS A 11 -11.60 17.11 -10.31
N LEU A 12 -11.81 15.84 -9.96
CA LEU A 12 -10.98 15.13 -8.99
C LEU A 12 -9.50 15.09 -9.42
N TYR A 13 -9.24 14.85 -10.71
CA TYR A 13 -7.90 14.81 -11.25
C TYR A 13 -7.21 16.18 -11.15
N LYS A 14 -7.91 17.27 -11.49
CA LYS A 14 -7.39 18.63 -11.33
C LYS A 14 -7.00 18.92 -9.88
N GLU A 15 -7.87 18.62 -8.93
CA GLU A 15 -7.60 18.81 -7.50
C GLU A 15 -6.43 17.93 -7.00
N SER A 16 -6.36 16.69 -7.47
CA SER A 16 -5.26 15.78 -7.14
C SER A 16 -3.90 16.32 -7.62
N VAL A 17 -3.86 16.91 -8.82
CA VAL A 17 -2.64 17.50 -9.39
C VAL A 17 -2.17 18.68 -8.56
N GLU A 18 -3.06 19.53 -8.06
CA GLU A 18 -2.68 20.64 -7.17
C GLU A 18 -2.14 20.14 -5.83
N CYS A 19 -2.73 19.08 -5.26
CA CYS A 19 -2.19 18.44 -4.06
C CYS A 19 -0.79 17.87 -4.31
N VAL A 20 -0.58 17.17 -5.43
CA VAL A 20 0.73 16.62 -5.81
C VAL A 20 1.76 17.74 -6.00
N LYS A 21 1.42 18.83 -6.69
CA LYS A 21 2.33 19.98 -6.86
C LYS A 21 2.77 20.57 -5.53
N TYR A 22 1.86 20.68 -4.57
CA TYR A 22 2.19 21.16 -3.22
C TYR A 22 3.18 20.20 -2.52
N LEU A 23 2.88 18.89 -2.54
CA LEU A 23 3.74 17.88 -1.92
C LEU A 23 5.10 17.82 -2.60
N ASP A 24 5.18 17.91 -3.93
CA ASP A 24 6.43 17.90 -4.67
C ASP A 24 7.33 19.07 -4.28
N ARG A 25 6.79 20.29 -4.26
CA ARG A 25 7.55 21.48 -3.83
C ARG A 25 8.12 21.34 -2.44
N LEU A 26 7.34 20.74 -1.54
CA LEU A 26 7.76 20.46 -0.17
C LEU A 26 8.88 19.41 -0.18
N MET A 27 8.68 18.27 -0.84
CA MET A 27 9.57 17.10 -0.78
C MET A 27 10.87 17.23 -1.60
N THR A 28 10.94 18.15 -2.57
CA THR A 28 12.15 18.44 -3.36
C THR A 28 13.25 19.13 -2.56
N GLN A 29 12.93 19.75 -1.43
CA GLN A 29 13.92 20.44 -0.61
C GLN A 29 14.85 19.41 0.07
N GLU A 30 16.17 19.61 -0.03
CA GLU A 30 17.16 18.69 0.53
C GLU A 30 17.14 18.69 2.07
N SER A 31 16.98 19.88 2.67
CA SER A 31 16.98 20.12 4.12
C SER A 31 15.59 20.48 4.65
N ILE A 32 14.60 19.62 4.41
CA ILE A 32 13.26 19.80 4.99
C ILE A 32 13.32 19.59 6.50
N ASP A 33 12.65 20.47 7.23
CA ASP A 33 12.32 20.25 8.62
C ASP A 33 11.18 19.21 8.74
N LEU A 34 11.37 18.18 9.56
CA LEU A 34 10.38 17.12 9.76
C LEU A 34 9.05 17.68 10.29
N SER A 35 9.11 18.79 11.05
CA SER A 35 7.93 19.49 11.54
C SER A 35 6.98 19.90 10.40
N LEU A 36 7.54 20.24 9.22
CA LEU A 36 6.75 20.63 8.05
C LEU A 36 6.06 19.42 7.40
N ILE A 37 6.69 18.24 7.40
CA ILE A 37 6.10 16.98 6.91
C ILE A 37 4.88 16.60 7.76
N PHE A 38 4.95 16.83 9.08
CA PHE A 38 3.89 16.54 10.03
C PHE A 38 2.91 17.69 10.25
N SER A 39 3.15 18.86 9.63
CA SER A 39 2.24 20.00 9.76
C SER A 39 0.80 19.62 9.38
N SER A 40 -0.17 20.13 10.15
CA SER A 40 -1.60 19.87 9.94
C SER A 40 -2.04 20.15 8.49
N LYS A 41 -1.49 21.20 7.88
CA LYS A 41 -1.71 21.52 6.46
C LYS A 41 -1.25 20.39 5.53
N THR A 42 -0.05 19.86 5.71
CA THR A 42 0.51 18.81 4.85
C THR A 42 -0.23 17.49 5.06
N VAL A 43 -0.56 17.14 6.31
CA VAL A 43 -1.40 15.96 6.63
C VAL A 43 -2.75 16.07 5.93
N THR A 44 -3.41 17.23 6.01
CA THR A 44 -4.71 17.46 5.37
C THR A 44 -4.64 17.32 3.85
N ILE A 45 -3.57 17.82 3.22
CA ILE A 45 -3.36 17.70 1.77
C ILE A 45 -3.13 16.24 1.36
N ARG A 46 -2.36 15.47 2.13
CA ARG A 46 -2.18 14.03 1.90
C ARG A 46 -3.50 13.27 2.00
N ASN A 47 -4.31 13.54 3.03
CA ASN A 47 -5.60 12.88 3.20
C ASN A 47 -6.55 13.19 2.04
N ARG A 48 -6.62 14.45 1.61
CA ARG A 48 -7.41 14.84 0.42
C ARG A 48 -6.92 14.15 -0.85
N LEU A 49 -5.60 14.05 -1.04
CA LEU A 49 -5.03 13.34 -2.20
C LEU A 49 -5.42 11.85 -2.17
N CYS A 50 -5.34 11.19 -1.01
CA CYS A 50 -5.82 9.81 -0.84
C CYS A 50 -7.30 9.69 -1.24
N GLU A 51 -8.17 10.54 -0.70
CA GLU A 51 -9.61 10.51 -1.00
C GLU A 51 -9.91 10.73 -2.48
N TYR A 52 -9.22 11.68 -3.14
CA TYR A 52 -9.43 11.95 -4.57
C TYR A 52 -8.95 10.80 -5.44
N CYS A 53 -7.77 10.25 -5.17
CA CYS A 53 -7.23 9.12 -5.90
C CYS A 53 -8.08 7.86 -5.69
N GLU A 54 -8.56 7.59 -4.47
CA GLU A 54 -9.44 6.46 -4.18
C GLU A 54 -10.78 6.59 -4.92
N LYS A 55 -11.39 7.78 -4.92
CA LYS A 55 -12.60 8.06 -5.72
C LYS A 55 -12.35 7.82 -7.21
N ILE A 56 -11.22 8.28 -7.76
CA ILE A 56 -10.85 8.04 -9.16
C ILE A 56 -10.67 6.55 -9.44
N LEU A 57 -10.05 5.81 -8.51
CA LEU A 57 -9.80 4.38 -8.61
C LEU A 57 -11.12 3.61 -8.77
N PHE A 58 -12.12 3.87 -7.93
CA PHE A 58 -13.40 3.16 -8.00
C PHE A 58 -14.35 3.68 -9.09
N LEU A 59 -14.24 4.94 -9.53
CA LEU A 59 -15.07 5.46 -10.62
C LEU A 59 -14.71 4.85 -11.98
N LYS A 60 -13.41 4.67 -12.28
CA LYS A 60 -12.93 3.99 -13.49
C LYS A 60 -11.67 3.15 -13.20
N PRO A 61 -11.84 1.95 -12.63
CA PRO A 61 -10.75 1.08 -12.20
C PRO A 61 -9.75 0.75 -13.32
N LEU A 62 -10.26 0.34 -14.48
CA LEU A 62 -9.44 -0.10 -15.61
C LEU A 62 -8.61 1.02 -16.26
N LEU A 63 -9.08 2.27 -16.22
CA LEU A 63 -8.40 3.40 -16.87
C LEU A 63 -7.44 4.13 -15.94
N TYR A 64 -7.85 4.38 -14.70
CA TYR A 64 -7.12 5.25 -13.78
C TYR A 64 -6.68 4.55 -12.50
N GLY A 65 -7.17 3.35 -12.20
CA GLY A 65 -6.96 2.70 -10.91
C GLY A 65 -5.50 2.43 -10.58
N LYS A 66 -4.72 1.91 -11.54
CA LYS A 66 -3.27 1.67 -11.33
C LYS A 66 -2.53 2.96 -11.01
N ARG A 67 -2.76 4.01 -11.81
CA ARG A 67 -2.10 5.31 -11.63
C ARG A 67 -2.52 5.98 -10.31
N ALA A 68 -3.79 5.87 -9.94
CA ALA A 68 -4.29 6.42 -8.69
C ALA A 68 -3.63 5.76 -7.47
N ASP A 69 -3.57 4.43 -7.46
CA ASP A 69 -2.86 3.63 -6.43
C ASP A 69 -1.38 4.00 -6.32
N GLU A 70 -0.67 4.09 -7.45
CA GLU A 70 0.76 4.47 -7.47
C GLU A 70 0.98 5.90 -6.93
N ILE A 71 0.08 6.83 -7.20
CA ILE A 71 0.15 8.20 -6.66
C ILE A 71 -0.05 8.19 -5.14
N ILE A 72 -1.05 7.46 -4.64
CA ILE A 72 -1.31 7.32 -3.20
C ILE A 72 -0.06 6.79 -2.51
N TRP A 73 0.44 5.63 -2.96
CA TRP A 73 1.61 5.01 -2.34
C TRP A 73 2.80 5.96 -2.35
N ARG A 74 3.14 6.50 -3.52
CA ARG A 74 4.36 7.31 -3.67
C ARG A 74 4.27 8.62 -2.88
N LYS A 75 3.21 9.41 -3.08
CA LYS A 75 3.13 10.80 -2.59
C LYS A 75 2.62 10.92 -1.17
N CYS A 76 1.68 10.06 -0.76
CA CYS A 76 1.11 10.15 0.58
C CYS A 76 1.92 9.38 1.61
N PHE A 77 2.58 8.29 1.22
CA PHE A 77 3.23 7.38 2.17
C PHE A 77 4.73 7.21 1.92
N TYR A 78 5.14 6.65 0.78
CA TYR A 78 6.53 6.24 0.55
C TYR A 78 7.54 7.40 0.61
N GLU A 79 7.31 8.51 -0.09
CA GLU A 79 8.22 9.66 -0.06
C GLU A 79 8.43 10.25 1.35
N PRO A 80 7.38 10.57 2.13
CA PRO A 80 7.57 11.07 3.50
C PRO A 80 8.22 10.00 4.40
N ILE A 81 7.79 8.74 4.31
CA ILE A 81 8.40 7.63 5.07
C ILE A 81 9.91 7.52 4.76
N HIS A 82 10.28 7.52 3.48
CA HIS A 82 11.67 7.39 3.05
C HIS A 82 12.54 8.54 3.55
N LYS A 83 12.03 9.79 3.52
CA LYS A 83 12.75 10.95 4.05
C LYS A 83 12.94 10.86 5.57
N ILE A 84 11.93 10.44 6.33
CA ILE A 84 12.02 10.28 7.79
C ILE A 84 12.99 9.15 8.14
N ARG A 85 12.90 8.00 7.45
CA ARG A 85 13.78 6.83 7.69
C ARG A 85 15.26 7.15 7.56
N LYS A 86 15.65 8.07 6.67
CA LYS A 86 17.05 8.54 6.56
C LYS A 86 17.59 9.21 7.83
N ARG A 87 16.71 9.73 8.70
CA ARG A 87 17.08 10.38 9.97
C ARG A 87 16.80 9.51 11.20
N LEU A 88 16.21 8.32 11.02
CA LEU A 88 15.73 7.46 12.11
C LEU A 88 16.81 7.09 13.13
N HIS A 89 18.04 6.83 12.65
CA HIS A 89 19.18 6.37 13.47
C HIS A 89 20.13 7.49 13.90
N VAL A 90 19.90 8.74 13.47
CA VAL A 90 20.83 9.85 13.70
C VAL A 90 20.27 10.84 14.71
N ASP A 91 19.06 11.36 14.49
CA ASP A 91 18.51 12.43 15.33
C ASP A 91 16.99 12.58 15.12
N LEU A 92 16.20 11.73 15.78
CA LEU A 92 14.74 11.81 15.74
C LEU A 92 14.19 12.09 17.13
N SER A 93 13.52 13.23 17.31
CA SER A 93 12.85 13.59 18.55
C SER A 93 11.74 12.58 18.90
N GLU A 94 11.37 12.47 20.18
CA GLU A 94 10.28 11.59 20.60
C GLU A 94 8.94 11.98 19.95
N ASN A 95 8.69 13.28 19.78
CA ASN A 95 7.52 13.78 19.05
C ASN A 95 7.54 13.33 17.58
N ASP A 96 8.67 13.43 16.90
CA ASP A 96 8.78 12.99 15.50
C ASP A 96 8.62 11.48 15.36
N ARG A 97 9.10 10.69 16.33
CA ARG A 97 8.87 9.24 16.40
C ARG A 97 7.37 8.92 16.52
N CYS A 98 6.66 9.63 17.40
CA CYS A 98 5.21 9.51 17.54
C CYS A 98 4.47 9.88 16.25
N GLN A 99 4.83 11.01 15.62
CA GLN A 99 4.22 11.42 14.35
C GLN A 99 4.51 10.43 13.21
N TYR A 100 5.72 9.87 13.18
CA TYR A 100 6.08 8.83 12.23
C TYR A 100 5.29 7.54 12.46
N TYR A 101 5.12 7.11 13.72
CA TYR A 101 4.27 5.97 14.07
C TYR A 101 2.81 6.19 13.63
N LEU A 102 2.27 7.39 13.84
CA LEU A 102 0.92 7.75 13.39
C LEU A 102 0.79 7.72 11.86
N LEU A 103 1.80 8.20 11.14
CA LEU A 103 1.84 8.11 9.67
C LEU A 103 1.81 6.65 9.20
N LEU A 104 2.66 5.79 9.77
CA LEU A 104 2.68 4.36 9.44
C LEU A 104 1.34 3.67 9.76
N SER A 105 0.77 3.97 10.93
CA SER A 105 -0.51 3.40 11.37
C SER A 105 -1.66 3.86 10.47
N SER A 106 -1.68 5.13 10.08
CA SER A 106 -2.66 5.68 9.13
C SER A 106 -2.54 5.03 7.75
N ALA A 107 -1.32 4.80 7.27
CA ALA A 107 -1.08 4.09 6.00
C ALA A 107 -1.58 2.63 6.07
N SER A 108 -1.26 1.91 7.14
CA SER A 108 -1.73 0.54 7.35
C SER A 108 -3.26 0.47 7.41
N GLY A 109 -3.89 1.42 8.10
CA GLY A 109 -5.35 1.54 8.16
C GLY A 109 -6.00 1.86 6.81
N HIS A 110 -5.39 2.76 6.02
CA HIS A 110 -5.85 3.08 4.66
C HIS A 110 -5.82 1.84 3.76
N TYR A 111 -4.68 1.13 3.71
CA TYR A 111 -4.53 -0.03 2.83
C TYR A 111 -5.33 -1.25 3.29
N THR A 112 -5.53 -1.43 4.59
CA THR A 112 -6.44 -2.47 5.11
C THR A 112 -7.88 -2.18 4.71
N SER A 113 -8.33 -0.92 4.88
CA SER A 113 -9.66 -0.48 4.44
C SER A 113 -9.84 -0.61 2.93
N LEU A 114 -8.82 -0.23 2.15
CA LEU A 114 -8.84 -0.36 0.69
C LEU A 114 -8.97 -1.82 0.26
N LEU A 115 -8.27 -2.74 0.94
CA LEU A 115 -8.36 -4.17 0.65
C LEU A 115 -9.78 -4.69 0.88
N ILE A 116 -10.41 -4.35 2.00
CA ILE A 116 -11.81 -4.70 2.30
C ILE A 116 -12.75 -4.12 1.24
N ARG A 117 -12.54 -2.87 0.85
CA ARG A 117 -13.36 -2.18 -0.14
C ARG A 117 -13.26 -2.79 -1.53
N ILE A 118 -12.06 -3.20 -1.96
CA ILE A 118 -11.85 -3.97 -3.19
C ILE A 118 -12.71 -5.24 -3.18
N GLN A 119 -12.73 -5.96 -2.05
CA GLN A 119 -13.52 -7.19 -1.95
C GLN A 119 -15.02 -6.94 -2.05
N GLN A 120 -15.51 -5.86 -1.43
CA GLN A 120 -16.93 -5.49 -1.42
C GLN A 120 -17.42 -4.96 -2.77
N GLU A 121 -16.70 -3.99 -3.35
CA GLU A 121 -17.15 -3.30 -4.57
C GLU A 121 -16.87 -4.10 -5.85
N LEU A 122 -15.80 -4.92 -5.87
CA LEU A 122 -15.44 -5.73 -7.05
C LEU A 122 -15.88 -7.20 -6.92
N GLN A 123 -16.66 -7.54 -5.89
CA GLN A 123 -17.13 -8.91 -5.57
C GLN A 123 -16.00 -9.94 -5.63
N PHE A 124 -14.83 -9.55 -5.12
CA PHE A 124 -13.60 -10.32 -5.18
C PHE A 124 -13.29 -10.88 -3.80
N GLU A 125 -13.34 -12.20 -3.62
CA GLU A 125 -12.96 -12.83 -2.37
C GLU A 125 -11.47 -13.18 -2.38
N LEU A 126 -10.70 -12.56 -1.48
CA LEU A 126 -9.36 -13.03 -1.19
C LEU A 126 -9.44 -14.42 -0.55
N PRO A 127 -8.50 -15.34 -0.85
CA PRO A 127 -8.45 -16.66 -0.23
C PRO A 127 -8.10 -16.61 1.28
N PHE A 128 -7.93 -15.42 1.84
CA PHE A 128 -7.62 -15.16 3.24
C PHE A 128 -8.30 -13.86 3.68
N SER A 129 -8.80 -13.83 4.91
CA SER A 129 -9.33 -12.62 5.52
C SER A 129 -8.17 -11.72 5.99
N PRO A 130 -8.16 -10.41 5.65
CA PRO A 130 -7.24 -9.44 6.27
C PRO A 130 -7.54 -9.23 7.76
N ASP A 131 -8.75 -9.60 8.18
CA ASP A 131 -9.16 -9.55 9.58
C ASP A 131 -8.53 -10.72 10.33
N PHE A 132 -7.45 -10.45 11.07
CA PHE A 132 -6.79 -11.39 11.97
C PHE A 132 -7.75 -12.02 13.00
N SER A 133 -8.93 -11.43 13.22
CA SER A 133 -9.96 -11.94 14.12
C SER A 133 -10.87 -13.02 13.50
N MET A 134 -10.94 -13.11 12.16
CA MET A 134 -11.68 -14.16 11.46
C MET A 134 -10.77 -14.94 10.52
N ARG A 135 -10.13 -16.00 11.04
CA ARG A 135 -9.50 -17.04 10.21
C ARG A 135 -10.57 -17.85 9.47
N ARG A 136 -11.22 -17.27 8.47
CA ARG A 136 -11.81 -18.09 7.40
C ARG A 136 -10.70 -18.41 6.41
N GLN A 137 -10.04 -19.55 6.61
CA GLN A 137 -9.36 -20.22 5.51
C GLN A 137 -10.46 -20.72 4.59
N LEU A 138 -10.80 -19.95 3.56
CA LEU A 138 -11.64 -20.46 2.49
C LEU A 138 -10.74 -21.26 1.55
N PRO A 139 -11.06 -22.53 1.25
CA PRO A 139 -10.41 -23.24 0.17
C PRO A 139 -10.57 -22.44 -1.12
N TRP A 140 -9.48 -22.27 -1.87
CA TRP A 140 -9.41 -21.54 -3.14
C TRP A 140 -10.47 -22.00 -4.17
N ASN A 141 -11.11 -23.15 -3.97
CA ASN A 141 -11.76 -23.86 -5.07
C ASN A 141 -13.21 -23.44 -5.41
N ASN A 142 -13.92 -22.62 -4.61
CA ASN A 142 -15.38 -22.50 -4.79
C ASN A 142 -15.97 -21.09 -4.92
N ALA A 143 -15.19 -20.02 -5.05
CA ALA A 143 -15.72 -18.65 -5.16
C ALA A 143 -15.47 -18.00 -6.53
N ILE A 144 -15.79 -18.70 -7.62
CA ILE A 144 -15.86 -18.05 -8.94
C ILE A 144 -17.13 -18.55 -9.63
N GLN A 145 -18.23 -17.78 -9.49
CA GLN A 145 -19.27 -17.82 -10.51
C GLN A 145 -18.68 -17.21 -11.78
N GLU A 146 -18.62 -18.03 -12.84
CA GLU A 146 -18.21 -17.63 -14.18
C GLU A 146 -19.26 -16.71 -14.80
N ASP A 147 -19.16 -15.42 -14.50
CA ASP A 147 -19.86 -14.40 -15.28
C ASP A 147 -19.02 -14.08 -16.54
N LYS A 148 -19.42 -14.66 -17.67
CA LYS A 148 -18.70 -14.66 -18.96
C LYS A 148 -18.82 -13.34 -19.73
N SER A 149 -18.52 -12.22 -19.09
CA SER A 149 -18.33 -10.94 -19.79
C SER A 149 -16.85 -10.54 -19.76
N ASN A 150 -16.31 -10.11 -20.91
CA ASN A 150 -14.90 -9.67 -21.03
C ASN A 150 -14.54 -8.54 -20.04
N ASP A 151 -15.51 -7.68 -19.73
CA ASP A 151 -15.33 -6.59 -18.75
C ASP A 151 -15.22 -7.13 -17.31
N SER A 152 -15.96 -8.19 -16.95
CA SER A 152 -15.86 -8.85 -15.64
C SER A 152 -14.49 -9.49 -15.43
N GLU A 153 -13.93 -10.14 -16.46
CA GLU A 153 -12.62 -10.77 -16.38
C GLU A 153 -11.49 -9.74 -16.23
N SER A 154 -11.53 -8.64 -17.00
CA SER A 154 -10.55 -7.56 -16.86
C SER A 154 -10.62 -6.84 -15.50
N LEU A 155 -11.81 -6.69 -14.94
CA LEU A 155 -12.01 -6.10 -13.62
C LEU A 155 -11.52 -7.03 -12.50
N LYS A 156 -11.70 -8.35 -12.65
CA LYS A 156 -11.15 -9.37 -11.76
C LYS A 156 -9.62 -9.36 -11.78
N ASP A 157 -8.98 -9.31 -12.95
CA ASP A 157 -7.52 -9.20 -13.04
C ASP A 157 -7.03 -7.88 -12.43
N PHE A 158 -7.73 -6.76 -12.66
CA PHE A 158 -7.42 -5.50 -12.00
C PHE A 158 -7.48 -5.61 -10.47
N ALA A 159 -8.56 -6.20 -9.93
CA ALA A 159 -8.75 -6.41 -8.49
C ALA A 159 -7.61 -7.25 -7.90
N LEU A 160 -7.29 -8.38 -8.53
CA LEU A 160 -6.20 -9.27 -8.13
C LEU A 160 -4.84 -8.55 -8.13
N ASN A 161 -4.56 -7.78 -9.18
CA ASN A 161 -3.33 -7.00 -9.31
C ASN A 161 -3.22 -5.90 -8.25
N LEU A 162 -4.33 -5.21 -7.96
CA LEU A 162 -4.38 -4.18 -6.94
C LEU A 162 -4.21 -4.78 -5.54
N SER A 163 -4.95 -5.83 -5.19
CA SER A 163 -4.81 -6.55 -3.92
C SER A 163 -3.39 -7.06 -3.70
N HIS A 164 -2.75 -7.61 -4.74
CA HIS A 164 -1.34 -8.02 -4.67
C HIS A 164 -0.40 -6.87 -4.30
N ARG A 165 -0.55 -5.69 -4.94
CA ARG A 165 0.27 -4.51 -4.60
C ARG A 165 -0.02 -4.00 -3.19
N VAL A 166 -1.29 -3.92 -2.81
CA VAL A 166 -1.71 -3.49 -1.46
C VAL A 166 -1.10 -4.38 -0.38
N LEU A 167 -1.03 -5.70 -0.59
CA LEU A 167 -0.37 -6.62 0.34
C LEU A 167 1.14 -6.37 0.45
N ILE A 168 1.80 -6.06 -0.66
CA ILE A 168 3.21 -5.65 -0.63
C ILE A 168 3.39 -4.37 0.20
N TYR A 169 2.54 -3.36 -0.01
CA TYR A 169 2.59 -2.12 0.76
C TYR A 169 2.36 -2.36 2.26
N LEU A 170 1.38 -3.19 2.62
CA LEU A 170 1.13 -3.59 4.02
C LEU A 170 2.34 -4.31 4.63
N GLY A 171 3.02 -5.17 3.86
CA GLY A 171 4.27 -5.81 4.29
C GLY A 171 5.41 -4.81 4.51
N ASP A 172 5.57 -3.84 3.62
CA ASP A 172 6.57 -2.77 3.74
C ASP A 172 6.29 -1.90 4.97
N LEU A 173 5.02 -1.53 5.19
CA LEU A 173 4.58 -0.74 6.35
C LEU A 173 4.80 -1.49 7.66
N ALA A 174 4.46 -2.78 7.72
CA ALA A 174 4.72 -3.61 8.89
C ALA A 174 6.22 -3.68 9.19
N ARG A 175 7.08 -3.81 8.17
CA ARG A 175 8.54 -3.77 8.34
C ARG A 175 9.01 -2.43 8.90
N TYR A 176 8.47 -1.32 8.41
CA TYR A 176 8.82 0.02 8.93
C TYR A 176 8.37 0.23 10.37
N GLN A 177 7.20 -0.30 10.75
CA GLN A 177 6.73 -0.26 12.15
C GLN A 177 7.63 -1.09 13.07
N GLN A 178 8.09 -2.26 12.59
CA GLN A 178 9.04 -3.10 13.33
C GLN A 178 10.38 -2.38 13.57
N GLU A 179 10.94 -1.73 12.53
CA GLU A 179 12.17 -0.95 12.64
C GLU A 179 12.05 0.17 13.70
N LEU A 180 10.87 0.77 13.84
CA LEU A 180 10.61 1.87 14.77
C LEU A 180 10.37 1.41 16.22
N CYS A 181 9.52 0.39 16.43
CA CYS A 181 8.95 0.08 17.75
C CYS A 181 9.29 -1.31 18.30
N GLN A 182 9.51 -2.31 17.43
CA GLN A 182 9.67 -3.71 17.84
C GLN A 182 10.69 -4.44 16.97
N PRO A 183 11.99 -4.12 17.10
CA PRO A 183 13.03 -4.76 16.31
C PRO A 183 13.00 -6.28 16.48
N GLY A 184 12.84 -7.02 15.38
CA GLY A 184 12.93 -8.47 15.35
C GLY A 184 11.61 -9.26 15.29
N ASP A 185 10.44 -8.64 15.49
CA ASP A 185 9.14 -9.31 15.25
C ASP A 185 8.70 -9.17 13.79
N ILE A 186 9.27 -9.98 12.90
CA ILE A 186 9.03 -9.92 11.46
C ILE A 186 7.70 -10.55 10.99
N ARG A 187 6.93 -11.17 11.88
CA ARG A 187 5.84 -12.08 11.50
C ARG A 187 4.75 -11.40 10.67
N LEU A 188 4.36 -10.18 11.03
CA LEU A 188 3.29 -9.46 10.33
C LEU A 188 3.68 -9.14 8.88
N ALA A 189 4.89 -8.60 8.68
CA ALA A 189 5.43 -8.34 7.34
C ALA A 189 5.53 -9.62 6.52
N GLN A 190 6.02 -10.71 7.14
CA GLN A 190 6.09 -12.03 6.52
C GLN A 190 4.71 -12.51 6.04
N TYR A 191 3.67 -12.40 6.88
CA TYR A 191 2.31 -12.81 6.50
C TYR A 191 1.81 -12.07 5.27
N TYR A 192 1.99 -10.75 5.22
CA TYR A 192 1.56 -9.96 4.06
C TYR A 192 2.29 -10.35 2.76
N TYR A 193 3.61 -10.57 2.81
CA TYR A 193 4.35 -11.00 1.62
C TYR A 193 3.98 -12.43 1.20
N GLN A 194 3.75 -13.34 2.14
CA GLN A 194 3.27 -14.69 1.83
C GLN A 194 1.87 -14.66 1.20
N TRP A 195 1.00 -13.78 1.67
CA TRP A 195 -0.32 -13.55 1.06
C TRP A 195 -0.20 -12.98 -0.35
N ALA A 196 0.70 -12.03 -0.59
CA ALA A 196 1.00 -11.56 -1.95
C ALA A 196 1.46 -12.70 -2.86
N LEU A 197 2.38 -13.57 -2.38
CA LEU A 197 2.82 -14.74 -3.15
C LEU A 197 1.71 -15.74 -3.43
N ARG A 198 0.77 -15.94 -2.51
CA ARG A 198 -0.39 -16.79 -2.77
C ARG A 198 -1.23 -16.24 -3.92
N LEU A 199 -1.38 -14.92 -4.03
CA LEU A 199 -2.10 -14.31 -5.15
C LEU A 199 -1.33 -14.40 -6.46
N LYS A 200 -0.02 -14.10 -6.45
CA LYS A 200 0.82 -14.12 -7.67
C LYS A 200 2.20 -14.75 -7.37
N PRO A 201 2.33 -16.09 -7.46
CA PRO A 201 3.56 -16.80 -7.08
C PRO A 201 4.80 -16.44 -7.89
N PHE A 202 4.61 -16.09 -9.16
CA PHE A 202 5.69 -15.78 -10.11
C PHE A 202 6.19 -14.33 -10.03
N HIS A 203 5.61 -13.50 -9.15
CA HIS A 203 6.04 -12.12 -9.01
C HIS A 203 7.29 -12.07 -8.10
N GLY A 204 8.41 -11.57 -8.61
CA GLY A 204 9.69 -11.59 -7.88
C GLY A 204 9.75 -10.70 -6.65
N GLN A 205 8.99 -9.60 -6.63
CA GLN A 205 9.10 -8.58 -5.56
C GLN A 205 8.83 -9.14 -4.14
N PRO A 206 7.73 -9.86 -3.85
CA PRO A 206 7.54 -10.46 -2.53
C PRO A 206 8.64 -11.45 -2.11
N HIS A 207 9.24 -12.20 -3.04
CA HIS A 207 10.36 -13.09 -2.76
C HIS A 207 11.58 -12.29 -2.27
N ASN A 208 11.92 -11.20 -2.96
CA ASN A 208 13.01 -10.31 -2.56
C ASN A 208 12.76 -9.67 -1.19
N GLN A 209 11.52 -9.27 -0.90
CA GLN A 209 11.16 -8.69 0.39
C GLN A 209 11.25 -9.71 1.53
N LEU A 210 10.82 -10.96 1.31
CA LEU A 210 11.01 -12.05 2.27
C LEU A 210 12.50 -12.37 2.47
N GLY A 211 13.29 -12.43 1.40
CA GLY A 211 14.74 -12.65 1.49
C GLY A 211 15.43 -11.55 2.30
N THR A 212 15.03 -10.29 2.12
CA THR A 212 15.53 -9.16 2.95
C THR A 212 15.09 -9.31 4.41
N LEU A 213 13.84 -9.70 4.65
CA LEU A 213 13.28 -9.87 5.99
C LEU A 213 13.99 -10.97 6.80
N PHE A 214 14.42 -12.04 6.13
CA PHE A 214 15.15 -13.15 6.74
C PHE A 214 16.67 -12.99 6.67
N GLY A 215 17.22 -12.21 5.73
CA GLY A 215 18.66 -11.99 5.59
C GLY A 215 19.32 -11.37 6.82
N ASP A 216 18.56 -10.58 7.59
CA ASP A 216 19.00 -10.00 8.87
C ASP A 216 19.03 -11.02 10.03
N LYS A 217 18.51 -12.24 9.84
CA LYS A 217 18.61 -13.36 10.80
C LYS A 217 19.33 -14.56 10.15
N ASN A 218 20.13 -15.28 10.95
CA ASN A 218 20.82 -16.52 10.53
C ASN A 218 21.87 -16.40 9.41
N PHE A 219 22.65 -15.30 9.38
CA PHE A 219 23.84 -15.18 8.49
C PHE A 219 23.56 -15.47 7.00
N GLY A 220 22.35 -15.19 6.51
CA GLY A 220 21.97 -15.37 5.11
C GLY A 220 21.59 -16.81 4.69
N LEU A 221 21.53 -17.79 5.61
CA LEU A 221 21.13 -19.17 5.29
C LEU A 221 19.64 -19.27 4.91
N ASP A 222 18.77 -18.52 5.57
CA ASP A 222 17.33 -18.49 5.23
C ASP A 222 17.06 -17.70 3.94
N ALA A 223 17.84 -16.65 3.68
CA ALA A 223 17.82 -15.95 2.41
C ALA A 223 18.28 -16.87 1.27
N ALA A 224 19.37 -17.62 1.46
CA ALA A 224 19.82 -18.64 0.52
C ALA A 224 18.75 -19.73 0.31
N PHE A 225 18.06 -20.18 1.36
CA PHE A 225 16.95 -21.13 1.22
C PHE A 225 15.77 -20.56 0.41
N CYS A 226 15.41 -19.29 0.59
CA CYS A 226 14.39 -18.62 -0.22
C CYS A 226 14.82 -18.42 -1.68
N TYR A 227 16.10 -18.17 -1.95
CA TYR A 227 16.64 -18.08 -3.31
C TYR A 227 16.82 -19.44 -3.99
N LEU A 228 17.07 -20.52 -3.25
CA LEU A 228 17.40 -21.85 -3.78
C LEU A 228 16.19 -22.80 -3.90
N ARG A 229 15.04 -22.46 -3.30
CA ARG A 229 13.81 -23.28 -3.42
C ARG A 229 13.04 -23.04 -4.73
N TRP A 230 13.55 -22.15 -5.58
CA TRP A 230 13.04 -21.85 -6.92
C TRP A 230 14.20 -21.53 -7.87
#